data_AF-A0A955NNW0-F1
#
_entry.id   AF-A0A955NNW0-F1
#
_cell.length_a   1.000
_cell.length_b   1.000
_cell.length_c   1.000
_cell.angle_alpha   90.00
_cell.angle_beta   90.00
_cell.angle_gamma   90.00
#
_symmetry.space_group_name_H-M   'P 1'
#
loop_
_entity.id
_entity.type
_entity.pdbx_description
1 polymer ?
#
loop_
_entity_poly.entity_id
_entity_poly.type
_entity_poly.pdbx_seq_one_letter_code
_entity_poly.pdbx_strand_id
1 'polypeptide(L)'
;ETQDGDVMTGVIGGQDADSILFRTGADAEVRVPREDILYLDPSPLSIMPEGLDTGLTREEMSDLLAFLQSLNGNSFLEPGHMAGK
;
A
#
# COMPACT_ATOMS: atom_id res chain seq x y z
N GLU A 1 -4.03 -13.41 -4.05
CA GLU A 1 -3.93 -14.75 -4.64
C GLU A 1 -4.44 -14.69 -6.06
N THR A 2 -3.71 -15.28 -7.01
CA THR A 2 -4.12 -15.37 -8.41
C THR A 2 -4.83 -16.68 -8.69
N GLN A 3 -5.55 -16.78 -9.81
CA GLN A 3 -6.23 -18.02 -10.23
C GLN A 3 -5.27 -19.22 -10.38
N ASP A 4 -3.98 -18.98 -10.61
CA ASP A 4 -2.94 -20.01 -10.71
C ASP A 4 -2.46 -20.52 -9.34
N GLY A 5 -2.90 -19.88 -8.24
CA GLY A 5 -2.49 -20.18 -6.87
C GLY A 5 -1.27 -19.39 -6.39
N ASP A 6 -0.76 -18.44 -7.17
CA ASP A 6 0.34 -17.58 -6.74
C ASP A 6 -0.14 -16.53 -5.72
N VAL A 7 0.63 -16.42 -4.64
CA VAL A 7 0.48 -15.35 -3.67
C VAL A 7 1.54 -14.29 -3.93
N MET A 8 1.12 -13.15 -4.44
CA MET A 8 2.01 -12.01 -4.70
C MET A 8 1.77 -10.90 -3.67
N THR A 9 2.86 -10.36 -3.13
CA THR A 9 2.85 -9.22 -2.21
C THR A 9 3.60 -8.06 -2.86
N GLY A 10 3.02 -6.87 -2.83
CA GLY A 10 3.62 -5.68 -3.42
C GLY A 10 2.80 -4.44 -3.14
N VAL A 11 3.33 -3.30 -3.55
CA VAL A 11 2.66 -2.00 -3.46
C VAL A 11 1.90 -1.76 -4.76
N ILE A 12 0.66 -1.28 -4.70
CA ILE A 12 -0.09 -0.92 -5.90
C ILE A 12 0.56 0.33 -6.51
N GLY A 13 1.22 0.16 -7.66
CA GLY A 13 1.84 1.25 -8.43
C GLY A 13 0.83 1.98 -9.34
N GLY A 14 -0.30 1.33 -9.62
CA GLY A 14 -1.41 1.89 -10.40
C GLY A 14 -2.52 0.86 -10.59
N GLN A 15 -3.74 1.32 -10.87
CA GLN A 15 -4.87 0.46 -11.19
C GLN A 15 -5.74 1.09 -12.28
N ASP A 16 -6.19 0.26 -13.22
CA ASP A 16 -7.18 0.61 -14.24
C ASP A 16 -8.38 -0.35 -14.13
N ALA A 17 -9.44 -0.20 -14.92
CA ALA A 17 -10.61 -1.07 -14.93
C ALA A 17 -10.22 -2.54 -15.15
N ASP A 18 -9.25 -2.79 -16.03
CA ASP A 18 -8.86 -4.11 -16.51
C ASP A 18 -7.77 -4.79 -15.65
N SER A 19 -6.84 -4.02 -15.08
CA SER A 19 -5.64 -4.58 -14.47
C SER A 19 -5.06 -3.72 -13.33
N ILE A 20 -4.30 -4.38 -12.46
CA ILE A 20 -3.59 -3.76 -11.33
C ILE A 20 -2.08 -3.93 -11.55
N LEU A 21 -1.33 -2.85 -11.37
CA LEU A 21 0.12 -2.85 -11.41
C LEU A 21 0.66 -2.96 -9.98
N PHE A 22 1.37 -4.04 -9.69
CA PHE A 22 2.05 -4.27 -8.42
C PHE A 22 3.55 -4.00 -8.57
N ARG A 23 4.10 -3.16 -7.69
CA ARG A 23 5.53 -3.02 -7.45
C ARG A 23 5.95 -4.02 -6.39
N THR A 24 6.70 -5.06 -6.79
CA THR A 24 7.16 -6.13 -5.90
C THR A 24 8.61 -5.94 -5.46
N GLY A 25 9.32 -4.96 -6.02
CA GLY A 25 10.69 -4.58 -5.67
C GLY A 25 11.08 -3.23 -6.28
N ALA A 26 12.32 -2.80 -6.08
CA ALA A 26 12.80 -1.48 -6.48
C ALA A 26 12.72 -1.20 -8.00
N ASP A 27 12.85 -2.25 -8.83
CA ASP A 27 12.75 -2.17 -10.30
C ASP A 27 11.83 -3.28 -10.86
N ALA A 28 11.00 -3.87 -10.00
CA ALA A 28 10.15 -4.99 -10.36
C ALA A 28 8.68 -4.57 -10.31
N GLU A 29 8.08 -4.48 -11.49
CA GLU A 29 6.66 -4.21 -11.69
C GLU A 29 5.99 -5.38 -12.39
N VAL A 30 4.87 -5.84 -11.83
CA VAL A 30 4.06 -6.93 -12.37
C VAL A 30 2.65 -6.42 -12.59
N ARG A 31 2.17 -6.52 -13.83
CA ARG A 31 0.78 -6.20 -14.16
C ARG A 31 -0.06 -7.47 -14.08
N VAL A 32 -1.09 -7.44 -13.25
CA VAL A 32 -2.01 -8.56 -13.04
C VAL A 32 -3.39 -8.17 -13.57
N PRO A 33 -3.94 -8.90 -14.55
CA PRO A 33 -5.32 -8.74 -14.99
C PRO A 33 -6.29 -8.97 -13.82
N ARG A 34 -7.36 -8.19 -13.73
CA ARG A 34 -8.33 -8.36 -12.64
C ARG A 34 -9.06 -9.69 -12.70
N GLU A 35 -9.25 -10.25 -13.89
CA GLU A 35 -9.83 -11.59 -14.07
C GLU A 35 -9.00 -12.67 -13.37
N ASP A 36 -7.68 -12.46 -13.27
CA ASP A 36 -6.76 -13.40 -12.63
C ASP A 36 -6.65 -13.24 -11.11
N ILE A 37 -7.32 -12.25 -10.51
CA ILE A 37 -7.25 -12.00 -9.06
C ILE A 37 -8.42 -12.69 -8.37
N LEU A 38 -8.11 -13.74 -7.59
CA LEU A 38 -9.12 -14.41 -6.75
C LEU A 38 -9.50 -13.56 -5.54
N TYR A 39 -8.50 -13.02 -4.85
CA TYR A 39 -8.69 -12.16 -3.68
C TYR A 39 -7.51 -11.23 -3.46
N LEU A 40 -7.81 -10.04 -2.96
CA LEU A 40 -6.87 -8.96 -2.68
C LEU A 40 -7.08 -8.51 -1.23
N ASP A 41 -6.07 -8.72 -0.39
CA ASP A 41 -6.12 -8.41 1.04
C ASP A 41 -5.08 -7.34 1.39
N PRO A 42 -5.41 -6.35 2.24
CA PRO A 42 -4.41 -5.46 2.79
C PRO A 42 -3.43 -6.25 3.68
N SER A 43 -2.14 -6.15 3.36
CA SER A 43 -1.11 -6.86 4.12
C SER A 43 -1.04 -6.35 5.58
N PRO A 44 -0.99 -7.24 6.59
CA PRO A 44 -0.78 -6.86 7.99
C PRO A 44 0.67 -6.45 8.28
N LEU A 45 1.59 -6.68 7.33
CA LEU A 45 2.99 -6.23 7.42
C LEU A 45 3.05 -4.73 7.13
N SER A 46 3.20 -3.93 8.18
CA SER A 46 3.44 -2.50 8.05
C SER A 46 4.84 -2.25 7.52
N ILE A 47 4.96 -1.34 6.55
CA ILE A 47 6.27 -0.79 6.12
C ILE A 47 6.83 0.18 7.18
N MET A 48 6.02 0.58 8.17
CA MET A 48 6.55 1.37 9.29
C MET A 48 7.53 0.53 10.10
N PRO A 49 8.80 0.97 10.26
CA PRO A 49 9.73 0.32 11.15
C PRO A 49 9.21 0.37 12.59
N GLU A 50 9.45 -0.71 13.31
CA GLU A 50 9.11 -0.83 14.73
C GLU A 50 9.77 0.29 15.56
N GLY A 51 9.01 0.87 16.49
CA GLY A 51 9.49 1.91 17.40
C GLY A 51 9.49 3.33 16.84
N LEU A 52 9.13 3.53 15.57
CA LEU A 52 9.00 4.87 14.97
C LEU A 52 7.91 5.72 15.65
N ASP A 53 6.86 5.08 16.19
CA ASP A 53 5.78 5.72 16.95
C ASP A 53 6.18 6.11 18.38
N THR A 54 7.21 5.48 18.95
CA THR A 54 7.56 5.66 20.38
C THR A 54 8.48 6.86 20.65
N GLY A 55 9.14 7.39 19.62
CA GLY A 55 10.09 8.51 19.73
C GLY A 55 9.59 9.85 19.18
N LEU A 56 8.40 9.87 18.56
CA LEU A 56 7.86 11.04 17.89
C LEU A 56 6.76 11.70 18.73
N THR A 57 6.78 13.03 18.80
CA THR A 57 5.61 13.76 19.33
C THR A 57 4.46 13.67 18.32
N ARG A 58 3.25 14.02 18.76
CA ARG A 58 2.07 14.01 17.88
C ARG A 58 2.24 14.91 16.64
N GLU A 59 2.98 16.01 16.80
CA GLU A 59 3.29 16.95 15.72
C GLU A 59 4.29 16.33 14.73
N GLU A 60 5.38 15.75 15.24
CA GLU A 60 6.39 15.07 14.42
C GLU A 60 5.83 13.84 13.69
N MET A 61 4.92 13.11 14.33
CA MET A 61 4.20 12.01 13.68
C MET A 61 3.33 12.53 12.52
N SER A 62 2.67 13.67 12.70
CA SER A 62 1.85 14.27 11.64
C SER A 62 2.72 14.75 10.47
N ASP A 63 3.89 15.33 10.76
CA ASP A 63 4.84 15.78 9.75
C ASP A 63 5.44 14.59 8.97
N LEU A 64 5.83 13.53 9.68
CA LEU A 64 6.29 12.28 9.06
C LEU A 64 5.22 11.66 8.15
N LEU A 65 3.97 11.59 8.62
CA LEU A 65 2.87 11.07 7.82
C LEU A 65 2.63 11.93 6.57
N ALA A 66 2.73 13.26 6.68
CA ALA A 66 2.64 14.17 5.56
C ALA A 66 3.82 13.99 4.57
N PHE A 67 5.03 13.79 5.08
CA PHE A 67 6.22 13.52 4.29
C PHE A 67 6.09 12.21 3.50
N LEU A 68 5.69 11.12 4.16
CA LEU A 68 5.45 9.83 3.51
C LEU A 68 4.32 9.90 2.47
N GLN A 69 3.28 10.69 2.72
CA GLN A 69 2.22 10.95 1.76
C GLN A 69 2.76 11.63 0.49
N SER A 70 3.64 12.63 0.66
CA SER A 70 4.30 13.32 -0.45
C SER A 70 5.20 12.40 -1.28
N LEU A 71 5.79 11.36 -0.67
CA LEU A 71 6.65 10.41 -1.37
C LEU A 71 5.86 9.34 -2.12
N ASN A 72 4.78 8.83 -1.52
CA ASN A 72 4.00 7.73 -2.11
C ASN A 72 2.87 8.20 -3.03
N GLY A 73 2.58 9.50 -3.09
CA GLY A 73 1.49 10.06 -3.90
C GLY A 73 0.10 9.54 -3.48
N ASN A 74 -0.03 9.01 -2.27
CA ASN A 74 -1.17 8.22 -1.83
C ASN A 74 -1.83 8.91 -0.62
N SER A 75 -3.05 9.45 -0.77
CA SER A 75 -3.70 10.33 0.21
C SER A 75 -4.42 9.61 1.36
N PHE A 76 -3.72 8.74 2.10
CA PHE A 76 -4.33 7.90 3.16
C PHE A 76 -4.82 8.66 4.41
N LEU A 77 -4.46 9.94 4.58
CA LEU A 77 -4.92 10.78 5.71
C LEU A 77 -6.26 11.49 5.42
N GLU A 78 -6.86 11.28 4.25
CA GLU A 78 -8.17 11.85 3.96
C GLU A 78 -9.25 11.26 4.89
N PRO A 79 -10.19 12.08 5.38
CA PRO A 79 -11.21 11.64 6.34
C PRO A 79 -12.09 10.48 5.84
N GLY A 80 -12.14 10.23 4.52
CA GLY A 80 -12.82 9.08 3.93
C GLY A 80 -12.04 7.76 3.96
N HIS A 81 -10.71 7.79 4.16
CA HIS A 81 -9.84 6.60 4.19
C HIS A 81 -9.61 6.06 5.61
N MET A 82 -9.77 6.91 6.63
CA MET A 82 -9.69 6.52 8.05
C MET A 82 -10.97 5.86 8.59
N ALA A 83 -12.04 5.82 7.79
CA ALA A 83 -13.30 5.16 8.11
C ALA A 83 -13.32 3.70 7.63
N GLY A 84 -12.31 2.92 8.03
CA GLY A 84 -12.35 1.47 7.92
C GLY A 84 -13.08 0.87 9.11
N LYS A 85 -14.13 0.09 8.86
CA LYS A 85 -14.76 -0.79 9.85
C LYS A 85 -13.80 -1.89 10.28
#